data_AF-S5XVZ9-F1
#
_entry.id   AF-S5XVZ9-F1
#
_cell.length_a   1.000
_cell.length_b   1.000
_cell.length_c   1.000
_cell.angle_alpha   90.00
_cell.angle_beta   90.00
_cell.angle_gamma   90.00
#
_symmetry.space_group_name_H-M   'P 1'
#
loop_
_entity.id
_entity.type
_entity.pdbx_description
1 polymer ?
#
loop_
_entity_poly.entity_id
_entity_poly.type
_entity_poly.pdbx_seq_one_letter_code
_entity_poly.pdbx_strand_id
1 'polypeptide(L)'
;MKIEIPEGCTAPEAYADSFAEAYAEGVQLERTRILTILGSDEAKDRPELARKLALETDLPAEAAAAFMADMPVEEAATDLYSYTGLDARAREKWARDIAKVREVHKELGGSGAHSRLKLDPTYRAR
;
A
#
# COMPACT_ATOMS: atom_id res chain seq x y z
N MET A 1 36.56 -9.31 25.60
CA MET A 1 36.12 -8.00 26.12
C MET A 1 35.10 -8.27 27.20
N LYS A 2 35.49 -8.17 28.47
CA LYS A 2 34.57 -8.33 29.61
C LYS A 2 33.86 -7.00 29.79
N ILE A 3 32.54 -6.98 29.70
CA ILE A 3 31.75 -5.79 29.99
C ILE A 3 31.60 -5.76 31.52
N GLU A 4 32.37 -4.91 32.19
CA GLU A 4 32.24 -4.67 33.62
C GLU A 4 31.04 -3.73 33.83
N ILE A 5 30.04 -4.22 34.56
CA ILE A 5 28.88 -3.42 34.96
C ILE A 5 29.34 -2.59 36.17
N PRO A 6 29.33 -1.25 36.10
CA PRO A 6 29.80 -0.42 37.21
C PRO A 6 28.91 -0.63 38.45
N GLU A 7 29.56 -0.90 39.58
CA GLU A 7 28.88 -1.06 40.87
C GLU A 7 28.19 0.27 41.25
N GLY A 8 26.86 0.26 41.30
CA GLY A 8 26.04 1.46 41.57
C GLY A 8 24.78 1.62 40.71
N CYS A 9 24.56 0.77 39.70
CA CYS A 9 23.28 0.75 38.97
C CYS A 9 22.19 0.03 39.80
N THR A 10 21.67 0.71 40.83
CA THR A 10 20.69 0.16 41.78
C THR A 10 19.33 0.86 41.70
N ALA A 11 18.76 0.93 40.51
CA ALA A 11 17.32 1.13 40.36
C ALA A 11 16.86 0.41 39.07
N PRO A 12 16.25 -0.79 39.16
CA PRO A 12 15.68 -1.46 37.97
C PRO A 12 14.67 -0.56 37.24
N GLU A 13 14.06 0.38 37.97
CA GLU A 13 13.14 1.40 37.47
C GLU A 13 13.84 2.41 36.54
N ALA A 14 15.00 2.97 36.93
CA ALA A 14 15.73 3.93 36.10
C ALA A 14 16.26 3.31 34.79
N TYR A 15 16.65 2.03 34.83
CA TYR A 15 17.02 1.29 33.62
C TYR A 15 15.81 1.05 32.71
N ALA A 16 14.68 0.65 33.29
CA ALA A 16 13.43 0.43 32.54
C ALA A 16 12.94 1.71 31.85
N ASP A 17 13.01 2.85 32.54
CA ASP A 17 12.63 4.15 31.99
C ASP A 17 13.54 4.54 30.81
N SER A 18 14.87 4.39 30.96
CA SER A 18 15.82 4.70 29.88
C SER A 18 15.63 3.80 28.64
N PHE A 19 15.28 2.52 28.86
CA PHE A 19 15.01 1.60 27.76
C PHE A 19 13.70 1.95 27.05
N ALA A 20 12.66 2.30 27.81
CA ALA A 20 11.37 2.71 27.25
C ALA A 20 11.51 3.98 26.40
N GLU A 21 12.29 4.96 26.86
CA GLU A 21 12.58 6.18 26.11
C GLU A 21 13.36 5.90 24.83
N ALA A 22 14.45 5.14 24.91
CA ALA A 22 15.25 4.78 23.74
C ALA A 22 14.45 3.96 22.71
N TYR A 23 13.58 3.06 23.17
CA TYR A 23 12.69 2.30 22.31
C TYR A 23 11.67 3.21 21.62
N ALA A 24 11.04 4.14 22.36
CA ALA A 24 10.08 5.07 21.80
C ALA A 24 10.75 5.97 20.74
N GLU A 25 11.95 6.47 20.99
CA GLU A 25 12.74 7.25 20.03
C GLU A 25 13.05 6.43 18.77
N GLY A 26 13.52 5.18 18.94
CA GLY A 26 13.78 4.27 17.82
C GLY A 26 12.54 4.01 16.96
N VAL A 27 11.38 3.81 17.58
CA VAL A 27 10.11 3.65 16.86
C VAL A 27 9.73 4.91 16.08
N GLN A 28 9.91 6.10 16.66
CA GLN A 28 9.63 7.35 15.96
C GLN A 28 10.59 7.56 14.79
N LEU A 29 11.88 7.34 15.00
CA LEU A 29 12.90 7.44 13.95
C LEU A 29 12.55 6.55 12.76
N GLU A 30 12.19 5.29 13.05
CA GLU A 30 11.87 4.32 12.01
C GLU A 30 10.58 4.66 11.27
N ARG A 31 9.55 5.12 11.98
CA ARG A 31 8.32 5.63 11.36
C ARG A 31 8.61 6.83 10.45
N THR A 32 9.43 7.77 10.91
CA THR A 32 9.83 8.92 10.10
C THR A 32 10.55 8.44 8.84
N ARG A 33 11.51 7.52 8.93
CA ARG A 33 12.22 6.95 7.77
C ARG A 33 11.24 6.36 6.76
N ILE A 34 10.33 5.49 7.21
CA ILE A 34 9.31 4.85 6.35
C ILE A 34 8.45 5.90 5.65
N LEU A 35 7.93 6.88 6.39
CA LEU A 35 7.08 7.94 5.83
C LEU A 35 7.83 8.82 4.83
N THR A 36 9.11 9.11 5.08
CA THR A 36 9.94 9.86 4.14
C THR A 36 10.17 9.09 2.85
N ILE A 37 10.43 7.78 2.90
CA ILE A 37 10.58 6.95 1.70
C ILE A 37 9.28 6.93 0.88
N LEU A 38 8.15 6.63 1.54
CA LEU A 38 6.86 6.54 0.87
C LEU A 38 6.32 7.89 0.39
N GLY A 39 6.75 8.98 1.01
CA GLY A 39 6.35 10.35 0.66
C GLY A 39 7.24 11.03 -0.38
N SER A 40 8.32 10.38 -0.82
CA SER A 40 9.21 10.90 -1.87
C SER A 40 8.49 11.05 -3.22
N ASP A 41 8.98 11.93 -4.09
CA ASP A 41 8.39 12.11 -5.42
C ASP A 41 8.58 10.86 -6.28
N GLU A 42 9.74 10.20 -6.15
CA GLU A 42 10.07 8.96 -6.84
C GLU A 42 9.12 7.81 -6.48
N ALA A 43 8.60 7.79 -5.25
CA ALA A 43 7.66 6.78 -4.78
C ALA A 43 6.29 6.84 -5.47
N LYS A 44 5.89 8.00 -6.01
CA LYS A 44 4.62 8.15 -6.74
C LYS A 44 4.60 7.32 -8.02
N ASP A 45 5.75 7.28 -8.68
CA ASP A 45 5.94 6.56 -9.95
C ASP A 45 6.40 5.11 -9.73
N ARG A 46 6.76 4.73 -8.50
CA ARG A 46 7.31 3.40 -8.15
C ARG A 46 6.77 2.88 -6.81
N PRO A 47 5.43 2.83 -6.63
CA PRO A 47 4.81 2.60 -5.33
C PRO A 47 5.18 1.25 -4.70
N GLU A 48 5.31 0.16 -5.46
CA GLU A 48 5.66 -1.14 -4.89
C GLU A 48 7.13 -1.21 -4.51
N LEU A 49 8.01 -0.59 -5.31
CA LEU A 49 9.43 -0.50 -4.98
C LEU A 49 9.64 0.33 -3.70
N ALA A 50 8.99 1.49 -3.60
CA ALA A 50 9.04 2.33 -2.41
C ALA A 50 8.58 1.57 -1.16
N ARG A 51 7.50 0.79 -1.26
CA ARG A 51 6.98 -0.06 -0.18
C ARG A 51 8.00 -1.12 0.24
N LYS A 52 8.64 -1.80 -0.71
CA LYS A 52 9.69 -2.79 -0.39
C LYS A 52 10.89 -2.15 0.29
N LEU A 53 11.38 -1.03 -0.23
CA LEU A 53 12.52 -0.33 0.38
C LEU A 53 12.19 0.16 1.80
N ALA A 54 10.98 0.67 2.01
CA ALA A 54 10.56 1.13 3.33
C ALA A 54 10.39 0.00 4.34
N LEU A 55 9.83 -1.15 3.95
CA LEU A 55 9.41 -2.19 4.91
C LEU A 55 10.34 -3.40 5.00
N GLU A 56 11.15 -3.63 3.98
CA GLU A 56 11.99 -4.84 3.87
C GLU A 56 13.49 -4.52 3.93
N THR A 57 13.85 -3.23 4.02
CA THR A 57 15.24 -2.79 4.08
C THR A 57 15.46 -1.69 5.11
N ASP A 58 16.67 -1.64 5.66
CA ASP A 58 17.13 -0.61 6.60
C ASP A 58 17.82 0.57 5.87
N LEU A 59 17.55 0.77 4.58
CA LEU A 59 18.17 1.87 3.83
C LEU A 59 17.72 3.23 4.40
N PRO A 60 18.65 4.20 4.54
CA PRO A 60 18.26 5.56 4.88
C PRO A 60 17.42 6.16 3.75
N ALA A 61 16.53 7.10 4.10
CA ALA A 61 15.52 7.60 3.17
C ALA A 61 16.12 8.23 1.90
N GLU A 62 17.25 8.91 2.04
CA GLU A 62 17.99 9.55 0.95
C GLU A 62 18.58 8.51 -0.02
N ALA A 63 19.11 7.41 0.51
CA ALA A 63 19.66 6.33 -0.32
C ALA A 63 18.53 5.57 -1.04
N ALA A 64 17.38 5.37 -0.38
CA ALA A 64 16.22 4.78 -1.02
C ALA A 64 15.67 5.66 -2.15
N ALA A 65 15.60 6.98 -1.96
CA ALA A 65 15.20 7.91 -3.01
C ALA A 65 16.17 7.90 -4.20
N ALA A 66 17.48 7.95 -3.95
CA ALA A 66 18.50 7.84 -4.99
C ALA A 66 18.40 6.51 -5.75
N PHE A 67 18.19 5.40 -5.03
CA PHE A 67 17.99 4.10 -5.65
C PHE A 67 16.76 4.07 -6.55
N MET A 68 15.63 4.64 -6.11
CA MET A 68 14.41 4.71 -6.92
C MET A 68 14.59 5.60 -8.16
N ALA A 69 15.36 6.67 -8.09
CA ALA A 69 15.63 7.56 -9.22
C ALA A 69 16.30 6.82 -10.40
N ASP A 70 17.16 5.84 -10.11
CA ASP A 70 17.85 5.03 -11.12
C ASP A 70 16.99 3.88 -11.70
N MET A 71 15.84 3.60 -11.08
CA MET A 71 14.96 2.53 -11.51
C MET A 71 13.94 3.02 -12.55
N PRO A 72 13.50 2.14 -13.48
CA PRO A 72 12.40 2.47 -14.36
C PRO A 72 11.14 2.83 -13.57
N VAL A 73 10.32 3.72 -14.13
CA VAL A 73 8.97 4.01 -13.62
C VAL A 73 8.18 2.70 -13.63
N GLU A 74 7.48 2.43 -12.54
CA GLU A 74 6.60 1.28 -12.45
C GLU A 74 5.41 1.52 -13.39
N GLU A 75 5.17 0.58 -14.30
CA GLU A 75 3.94 0.63 -15.08
C GLU A 75 2.79 0.56 -14.09
N ALA A 76 1.94 1.60 -14.08
CA ALA A 76 0.76 1.61 -13.25
C ALA A 76 0.00 0.32 -13.52
N ALA A 77 -0.02 -0.57 -12.54
CA ALA A 77 -0.92 -1.71 -12.56
C ALA A 77 -2.31 -1.09 -12.60
N THR A 78 -2.87 -0.96 -13.80
CA THR A 78 -4.25 -0.52 -13.98
C THR A 78 -5.10 -1.59 -13.35
N ASP A 79 -5.36 -1.42 -12.06
CA ASP A 79 -6.22 -2.27 -11.24
C ASP A 79 -7.68 -1.99 -11.59
N LEU A 80 -8.00 -2.07 -12.88
CA LEU A 80 -9.37 -2.15 -13.33
C LEU A 80 -9.92 -3.57 -13.15
N TYR A 81 -9.09 -4.55 -12.75
CA TYR A 81 -9.46 -5.96 -12.67
C TYR A 81 -8.49 -6.82 -11.83
N SER A 82 -8.28 -6.52 -10.54
CA SER A 82 -7.89 -7.57 -9.60
C SER A 82 -9.07 -8.50 -9.31
N TYR A 83 -9.48 -9.26 -10.33
CA TYR A 83 -10.25 -10.49 -10.17
C TYR A 83 -9.28 -11.66 -10.38
N THR A 84 -8.60 -12.05 -9.31
CA THR A 84 -7.94 -13.36 -9.26
C THR A 84 -9.02 -14.45 -9.25
N GLY A 85 -9.52 -14.85 -10.43
CA GLY A 85 -10.48 -15.96 -10.57
C GLY A 85 -11.56 -15.93 -11.67
N LEU A 86 -11.79 -14.87 -12.47
CA LEU A 86 -12.83 -14.92 -13.52
C LEU A 86 -12.21 -15.65 -14.71
N ASP A 87 -12.76 -16.81 -15.04
CA ASP A 87 -12.45 -17.49 -16.29
C ASP A 87 -12.82 -16.63 -17.52
N ALA A 88 -12.34 -17.03 -18.69
CA ALA A 88 -12.52 -16.28 -19.93
C ALA A 88 -14.00 -15.99 -20.27
N ARG A 89 -14.94 -16.85 -19.86
CA ARG A 89 -16.37 -16.66 -20.13
C ARG A 89 -16.95 -15.55 -19.28
N ALA A 90 -16.50 -15.43 -18.04
CA ALA A 90 -16.88 -14.34 -17.17
C ALA A 90 -16.40 -12.97 -17.69
N ARG A 91 -15.20 -12.92 -18.27
CA ARG A 91 -14.66 -11.70 -18.92
C ARG A 91 -15.51 -11.29 -20.12
N GLU A 92 -15.86 -12.24 -20.97
CA GLU A 92 -16.71 -12.00 -22.14
C GLU A 92 -18.14 -11.59 -21.74
N LYS A 93 -18.67 -12.16 -20.66
CA LYS A 93 -19.97 -11.76 -20.12
C LYS A 93 -19.94 -10.32 -19.62
N TRP A 94 -18.95 -9.93 -18.82
CA TRP A 94 -18.86 -8.57 -18.31
C TRP A 94 -18.64 -7.56 -19.46
N ALA A 95 -17.82 -7.88 -20.47
CA ALA A 95 -17.69 -7.04 -21.66
C ALA A 95 -19.03 -6.78 -22.37
N ARG A 96 -19.88 -7.82 -22.49
CA ARG A 96 -21.24 -7.68 -23.02
C ARG A 96 -22.14 -6.84 -22.11
N ASP A 97 -22.07 -7.04 -20.80
CA ASP A 97 -22.87 -6.29 -19.83
C ASP A 97 -22.51 -4.79 -19.85
N ILE A 98 -21.22 -4.43 -19.97
CA ILE A 98 -20.79 -3.02 -20.14
C ILE A 98 -21.33 -2.43 -21.45
N ALA A 99 -21.21 -3.15 -22.56
CA ALA A 99 -21.71 -2.69 -23.85
C ALA A 99 -23.21 -2.40 -23.79
N LYS A 100 -23.97 -3.26 -23.12
CA LYS A 100 -25.41 -3.08 -22.90
C LYS A 100 -25.72 -1.86 -22.03
N VAL A 101 -24.98 -1.65 -20.94
CA VAL A 101 -25.14 -0.45 -20.09
C VAL A 101 -24.86 0.83 -20.88
N ARG A 102 -23.84 0.82 -21.77
CA ARG A 102 -23.53 1.97 -22.63
C ARG A 102 -24.63 2.26 -23.65
N GLU A 103 -25.22 1.23 -24.24
CA GLU A 103 -26.34 1.41 -25.18
C GLU A 103 -27.57 1.97 -24.45
N VAL A 104 -27.92 1.42 -23.28
CA VAL A 104 -29.00 1.95 -22.44
C VAL A 104 -28.74 3.41 -22.04
N HIS A 105 -27.49 3.77 -21.71
CA HIS A 105 -27.14 5.14 -21.38
C HIS A 105 -27.26 6.10 -22.58
N LYS A 106 -27.02 5.60 -23.80
CA LYS A 106 -27.18 6.34 -25.06
C LYS A 106 -28.65 6.55 -25.40
N GLU A 107 -29.49 5.52 -25.22
CA GLU A 107 -30.95 5.60 -25.43
C GLU A 107 -31.63 6.54 -24.42
N LEU A 108 -31.14 6.57 -23.18
CA LEU A 108 -31.68 7.42 -22.11
C LEU A 108 -31.17 8.87 -22.12
N GLY A 109 -30.46 9.29 -23.19
CA GLY A 109 -30.14 10.71 -23.39
C GLY A 109 -29.21 11.31 -22.34
N GLY A 110 -28.34 10.51 -21.72
CA GLY A 110 -27.22 11.00 -20.92
C GLY A 110 -27.56 11.98 -19.80
N SER A 111 -28.46 11.62 -18.88
CA SER A 111 -28.54 12.29 -17.58
C SER A 111 -29.33 11.46 -16.55
N GLY A 112 -28.64 11.01 -15.50
CA GLY A 112 -29.24 10.70 -14.20
C GLY A 112 -30.15 9.47 -14.10
N ALA A 113 -29.58 8.27 -14.00
CA ALA A 113 -30.30 7.11 -13.47
C ALA A 113 -29.38 6.16 -12.66
N HIS A 114 -28.73 6.67 -11.61
CA HIS A 114 -28.16 5.84 -10.56
C HIS A 114 -29.28 5.25 -9.68
N SER A 115 -30.10 4.34 -10.22
CA SER A 115 -30.89 3.38 -9.42
C SER A 115 -31.86 2.58 -10.31
N ARG A 116 -31.38 1.53 -11.00
CA ARG A 116 -32.24 0.37 -11.35
C ARG A 116 -31.54 -0.84 -11.98
N LEU A 117 -30.22 -1.00 -11.80
CA LEU A 117 -29.67 -2.35 -11.84
C LEU A 117 -30.09 -3.06 -10.56
N LYS A 118 -31.28 -3.68 -10.59
CA LYS A 118 -31.59 -4.75 -9.66
C LYS A 118 -30.55 -5.83 -9.94
N LEU A 119 -29.52 -5.91 -9.11
CA LEU A 119 -28.64 -7.07 -9.08
C LEU A 119 -29.55 -8.29 -9.00
N ASP A 120 -29.38 -9.19 -9.95
CA ASP A 120 -30.14 -10.43 -10.03
C ASP A 120 -29.94 -11.19 -8.70
N PRO A 121 -31.02 -11.58 -7.99
CA PRO A 121 -30.93 -12.25 -6.70
C PRO A 121 -30.27 -13.64 -6.77
N THR A 122 -29.91 -14.13 -7.97
CA THR A 122 -29.15 -15.36 -8.15
C THR A 122 -27.65 -15.23 -7.82
N TYR A 123 -27.17 -14.05 -7.39
CA TYR A 123 -25.83 -13.92 -6.79
C TYR A 123 -25.79 -14.55 -5.38
N ARG A 124 -25.89 -15.87 -5.34
CA ARG A 124 -25.57 -16.71 -4.19
C ARG A 124 -24.21 -17.32 -4.49
N ALA A 125 -23.17 -16.77 -3.87
CA ALA A 125 -21.86 -17.42 -3.81
C ALA A 125 -22.08 -18.87 -3.35
N ARG A 126 -21.65 -19.82 -4.18
CA ARG A 126 -21.43 -21.21 -3.77
C ARG A 126 -19.94 -21.37 -3.54
#